data_AF-A0A956X770-F1
#
_entry.id   AF-A0A956X770-F1
#
_cell.length_a   1.000
_cell.length_b   1.000
_cell.length_c   1.000
_cell.angle_alpha   90.00
_cell.angle_beta   90.00
_cell.angle_gamma   90.00
#
_symmetry.space_group_name_H-M   'P 1'
#
loop_
_entity.id
_entity.type
_entity.pdbx_description
1 polymer ?
#
loop_
_entity_poly.entity_id
_entity_poly.type
_entity_poly.pdbx_seq_one_letter_code
_entity_poly.pdbx_strand_id
1 'polypeptide(L)'
;MIADRRKLVSVTLRTKIVVVFLIITVLSLALVTSVYNHAMRIALTDKANQALYAAASRTAVSLDAFIDLNLDHIRTEAMLPDIQAFMSLPPDARQGSYLADRAGETLETLRNQDLTAISSYALLDHHGQNVMDTITPDIGRDESRQDCFFKPFTTGLPYMSPIHFSDSVGEVYFCFSSPVRNEVGQIVGVLRAHYSVAILQNLVTESRGLAGKDSFAILFDEYDFCIAHDHTPELLFRTVRSLSPAELATLRENGRLPNIPADQLFTHLPELEQGLANTDQNPFFTADADAGETENEQMVAIRLEKMPWTIVYVQSQASFLAPVRSTLNTTILLVVILASLVVIVAILAARWLATPIARLTNVAGQITAGDLTARATVDTRDEIGRLAEAFNSMTTQLQQTLIGLEQRNQELQDQIYERERAEAALQLAKEAAENANHAKSQFLASMSHELR
;
A
#
# COMPACT_ATOMS: atom_id res chain seq x y z
N MET A 1 -32.86 12.82 -20.52
CA MET A 1 -32.89 11.56 -19.75
C MET A 1 -33.98 10.55 -20.17
N ILE A 2 -34.91 10.87 -21.10
CA ILE A 2 -35.98 9.95 -21.54
C ILE A 2 -35.64 9.21 -22.85
N ALA A 3 -34.74 9.76 -23.68
CA ALA A 3 -34.34 9.14 -24.96
C ALA A 3 -33.46 7.89 -24.80
N ASP A 4 -32.70 7.78 -23.71
CA ASP A 4 -31.78 6.66 -23.48
C ASP A 4 -32.48 5.39 -22.99
N ARG A 5 -33.65 5.54 -22.34
CA ARG A 5 -34.48 4.40 -21.92
C ARG A 5 -35.04 3.59 -23.10
N ARG A 6 -35.22 4.19 -24.29
CA ARG A 6 -35.80 3.49 -25.46
C ARG A 6 -34.81 2.57 -26.18
N LYS A 7 -33.49 2.81 -26.10
CA LYS A 7 -32.48 1.91 -26.70
C LYS A 7 -32.25 0.64 -25.89
N LEU A 8 -32.49 0.66 -24.57
CA LEU A 8 -32.43 -0.55 -23.72
C LEU A 8 -33.60 -1.53 -23.97
N VAL A 9 -34.65 -1.11 -24.68
CA VAL A 9 -35.86 -1.92 -24.90
C VAL A 9 -35.71 -2.88 -26.09
N SER A 10 -34.87 -2.61 -27.08
CA SER A 10 -34.66 -3.49 -28.25
C SER A 10 -33.63 -4.61 -28.04
N VAL A 11 -33.01 -4.68 -26.86
CA VAL A 11 -31.98 -5.67 -26.54
C VAL A 11 -32.66 -7.03 -26.23
N THR A 12 -32.26 -8.10 -26.94
CA THR A 12 -32.80 -9.45 -26.74
C THR A 12 -32.62 -9.92 -25.30
N LEU A 13 -33.53 -10.78 -24.82
CA LEU A 13 -33.48 -11.35 -23.45
C LEU A 13 -32.11 -12.00 -23.16
N ARG A 14 -31.52 -12.65 -24.17
CA ARG A 14 -30.18 -13.24 -24.11
C ARG A 14 -29.11 -12.23 -23.74
N THR A 15 -29.08 -11.09 -24.43
CA THR A 15 -28.07 -10.05 -24.18
C THR A 15 -28.28 -9.40 -22.82
N LYS A 16 -29.53 -9.21 -22.37
CA LYS A 16 -29.83 -8.67 -21.03
C LYS A 16 -29.30 -9.58 -19.91
N ILE A 17 -29.54 -10.89 -20.00
CA ILE A 17 -29.04 -11.86 -19.03
C ILE A 17 -27.50 -11.83 -18.99
N VAL A 18 -26.84 -11.95 -20.15
CA VAL A 18 -25.37 -11.94 -20.21
C VAL A 18 -24.78 -10.67 -19.63
N VAL A 19 -25.33 -9.49 -19.98
CA VAL A 19 -24.83 -8.20 -19.48
C VAL A 19 -25.01 -8.07 -17.98
N VAL A 20 -26.16 -8.48 -17.42
CA VAL A 20 -26.40 -8.40 -15.97
C VAL A 20 -25.45 -9.31 -15.20
N PHE A 21 -25.29 -10.56 -15.62
CA PHE A 21 -24.36 -11.49 -14.98
C PHE A 21 -22.92 -10.99 -15.07
N LEU A 22 -22.50 -10.50 -16.24
CA LEU A 22 -21.17 -9.96 -16.45
C LEU A 22 -20.91 -8.74 -15.53
N ILE A 23 -21.84 -7.79 -15.46
CA ILE A 23 -21.71 -6.60 -14.62
C ILE A 23 -21.60 -7.00 -13.14
N ILE A 24 -22.46 -7.91 -12.66
CA ILE A 24 -22.43 -8.36 -11.26
C ILE A 24 -21.09 -9.02 -10.93
N THR A 25 -20.59 -9.90 -11.80
CA THR A 25 -19.31 -10.58 -11.60
C THR A 25 -18.13 -9.63 -11.63
N VAL A 26 -18.10 -8.69 -12.60
CA VAL A 26 -17.00 -7.72 -12.70
C VAL A 26 -16.99 -6.78 -11.49
N LEU A 27 -18.16 -6.29 -11.06
CA LEU A 27 -18.27 -5.42 -9.90
C LEU A 27 -17.89 -6.13 -8.59
N SER A 28 -18.38 -7.35 -8.36
CA SER A 28 -18.06 -8.09 -7.15
C SER A 28 -16.56 -8.41 -7.07
N LEU A 29 -15.95 -8.75 -8.19
CA LEU A 29 -14.55 -9.09 -8.25
C LEU A 29 -13.63 -7.87 -8.15
N ALA A 30 -14.00 -6.75 -8.75
CA ALA A 30 -13.32 -5.48 -8.57
C ALA A 30 -13.34 -5.04 -7.09
N LEU A 31 -14.50 -5.20 -6.43
CA LEU A 31 -14.65 -4.91 -5.00
C LEU A 31 -13.73 -5.81 -4.15
N VAL A 32 -13.79 -7.13 -4.33
CA VAL A 32 -12.94 -8.08 -3.59
C VAL A 32 -11.46 -7.79 -3.81
N THR A 33 -11.05 -7.54 -5.06
CA THR A 33 -9.66 -7.21 -5.40
C THR A 33 -9.21 -5.91 -4.75
N SER A 34 -10.06 -4.88 -4.76
CA SER A 34 -9.77 -3.60 -4.12
C SER A 34 -9.61 -3.75 -2.60
N VAL A 35 -10.53 -4.46 -1.94
CA VAL A 35 -10.48 -4.71 -0.49
C VAL A 35 -9.24 -5.52 -0.12
N TYR A 36 -8.95 -6.59 -0.87
CA TYR A 36 -7.77 -7.42 -0.65
C TYR A 36 -6.46 -6.63 -0.82
N ASN A 37 -6.33 -5.83 -1.88
CA ASN A 37 -5.15 -5.02 -2.12
C ASN A 37 -4.96 -3.95 -1.03
N HIS A 38 -6.05 -3.34 -0.55
CA HIS A 38 -6.00 -2.37 0.53
C HIS A 38 -5.56 -3.03 1.85
N ALA A 39 -6.18 -4.15 2.22
CA ALA A 39 -5.82 -4.91 3.42
C ALA A 39 -4.38 -5.43 3.36
N MET A 40 -3.93 -5.93 2.21
CA MET A 40 -2.57 -6.42 2.01
C MET A 40 -1.54 -5.30 2.12
N ARG A 41 -1.82 -4.11 1.57
CA ARG A 41 -0.93 -2.94 1.74
C ARG A 41 -0.78 -2.57 3.21
N ILE A 42 -1.88 -2.48 3.95
CA ILE A 42 -1.83 -2.18 5.40
C ILE A 42 -1.00 -3.23 6.14
N ALA A 43 -1.25 -4.52 5.88
CA ALA A 43 -0.52 -5.60 6.54
C ALA A 43 0.98 -5.61 6.21
N LEU A 44 1.35 -5.31 4.96
CA LEU A 44 2.75 -5.25 4.55
C LEU A 44 3.45 -4.00 5.10
N THR A 45 2.79 -2.85 5.14
CA THR A 45 3.32 -1.64 5.78
C THR A 45 3.50 -1.83 7.28
N ASP A 46 2.54 -2.45 7.97
CA ASP A 46 2.67 -2.75 9.41
C ASP A 46 3.84 -3.70 9.67
N LYS A 47 3.97 -4.75 8.86
CA LYS A 47 5.11 -5.68 8.93
C LYS A 47 6.44 -4.98 8.64
N ALA A 48 6.49 -4.09 7.65
CA ALA A 48 7.67 -3.30 7.35
C ALA A 48 8.03 -2.38 8.52
N ASN A 49 7.06 -1.67 9.09
CA ASN A 49 7.25 -0.82 10.28
C ASN A 49 7.79 -1.61 11.47
N GLN A 50 7.27 -2.80 11.74
CA GLN A 50 7.79 -3.66 12.81
C GLN A 50 9.25 -4.09 12.55
N ALA A 51 9.59 -4.47 11.32
CA ALA A 51 10.95 -4.85 10.96
C ALA A 51 11.92 -3.66 11.04
N LEU A 52 11.50 -2.49 10.55
CA LEU A 52 12.23 -1.24 10.65
C LEU A 52 12.48 -0.86 12.11
N TYR A 53 11.44 -0.88 12.95
CA TYR A 53 11.56 -0.53 14.37
C TYR A 53 12.52 -1.48 15.10
N ALA A 54 12.42 -2.80 14.84
CA ALA A 54 13.32 -3.77 15.43
C ALA A 54 14.78 -3.55 15.00
N ALA A 55 15.02 -3.23 13.72
CA ALA A 55 16.34 -2.92 13.19
C ALA A 55 16.91 -1.61 13.77
N ALA A 56 16.11 -0.55 13.79
CA ALA A 56 16.47 0.73 14.39
C ALA A 56 16.80 0.59 15.87
N SER A 57 15.95 -0.10 16.63
CA SER A 57 16.14 -0.32 18.08
C SER A 57 17.38 -1.13 18.36
N ARG A 58 17.64 -2.20 17.59
CA ARG A 58 18.88 -2.98 17.70
C ARG A 58 20.12 -2.13 17.42
N THR A 59 20.06 -1.26 16.42
CA THR A 59 21.17 -0.37 16.05
C THR A 59 21.41 0.69 17.12
N ALA A 60 20.34 1.32 17.64
CA ALA A 60 20.42 2.26 18.76
C ALA A 60 21.07 1.61 20.00
N VAL A 61 20.60 0.42 20.40
CA VAL A 61 21.17 -0.34 21.53
C VAL A 61 22.65 -0.66 21.29
N SER A 62 23.04 -1.00 20.06
CA SER A 62 24.45 -1.25 19.73
C SER A 62 25.32 0.01 19.86
N LEU A 63 24.80 1.17 19.45
CA LEU A 63 25.49 2.46 19.60
C LEU A 63 25.58 2.86 21.07
N ASP A 64 24.49 2.75 21.83
CA ASP A 64 24.49 3.04 23.27
C ASP A 64 25.46 2.11 24.03
N ALA A 65 25.51 0.83 23.67
CA ALA A 65 26.46 -0.12 24.23
C ALA A 65 27.92 0.23 23.88
N PHE A 66 28.19 0.67 22.65
CA PHE A 66 29.51 1.17 22.25
C PHE A 66 29.91 2.39 23.10
N ILE A 67 28.99 3.32 23.33
CA ILE A 67 29.25 4.53 24.14
C ILE A 67 29.56 4.14 25.59
N ASP A 68 28.72 3.33 26.22
CA ASP A 68 28.91 2.87 27.60
C ASP A 68 30.25 2.14 27.77
N LEU A 69 30.55 1.21 26.85
CA LEU A 69 31.80 0.44 26.90
C LEU A 69 33.02 1.35 26.83
N ASN A 70 33.03 2.33 25.93
CA ASN A 70 34.17 3.23 25.78
C ASN A 70 34.28 4.26 26.92
N LEU A 71 33.16 4.69 27.52
CA LEU A 71 33.17 5.50 28.74
C LEU A 71 33.77 4.73 29.93
N ASP A 72 33.50 3.44 30.04
CA ASP A 72 34.11 2.58 31.06
C ASP A 72 35.59 2.33 30.76
N HIS A 73 35.96 2.08 29.50
CA HIS A 73 37.37 1.92 29.09
C HIS A 73 38.21 3.14 29.44
N ILE A 74 37.83 4.34 28.97
CA ILE A 74 38.59 5.58 29.24
C ILE A 74 38.68 5.88 30.74
N ARG A 75 37.68 5.46 31.53
CA ARG A 75 37.71 5.56 32.99
C ARG A 75 38.75 4.66 33.61
N THR A 76 38.84 3.41 33.17
CA THR A 76 39.87 2.48 33.67
C THR A 76 41.26 2.88 33.21
N GLU A 77 41.40 3.38 31.99
CA GLU A 77 42.66 3.89 31.44
C GLU A 77 43.18 5.10 32.24
N ALA A 78 42.29 6.03 32.63
CA ALA A 78 42.63 7.16 33.48
C ALA A 78 43.13 6.78 34.88
N MET A 79 42.93 5.53 35.30
CA MET A 79 43.39 4.98 36.58
C MET A 79 44.71 4.20 36.45
N LEU A 80 45.32 4.14 35.26
CA LEU A 80 46.59 3.44 35.08
C LEU A 80 47.71 4.11 35.90
N PRO A 81 48.55 3.33 36.60
CA PRO A 81 49.56 3.88 37.52
C PRO A 81 50.53 4.87 36.87
N ASP A 82 50.99 4.58 35.65
CA ASP A 82 51.92 5.44 34.91
C ASP A 82 51.28 6.81 34.59
N ILE A 83 49.98 6.83 34.27
CA ILE A 83 49.21 8.07 34.03
C ILE A 83 49.02 8.85 35.33
N GLN A 84 48.56 8.20 36.41
CA GLN A 84 48.33 8.85 37.70
C GLN A 84 49.61 9.43 38.30
N ALA A 85 50.72 8.68 38.23
CA ALA A 85 52.01 9.09 38.75
C ALA A 85 52.56 10.32 38.01
N PHE A 86 52.51 10.30 36.68
CA PHE A 86 52.94 11.45 35.87
C PHE A 86 52.08 12.70 36.13
N MET A 87 50.74 12.55 36.17
CA MET A 87 49.84 13.68 36.38
C MET A 87 49.94 14.29 37.78
N SER A 88 50.40 13.51 38.76
CA SER A 88 50.65 13.97 40.12
C SER A 88 51.96 14.75 40.28
N LEU A 89 52.84 14.76 39.27
CA LEU A 89 54.05 15.58 39.30
C LEU A 89 53.73 17.08 39.18
N PRO A 90 54.47 17.93 39.92
CA PRO A 90 54.48 19.38 39.67
C PRO A 90 54.83 19.71 38.21
N PRO A 91 54.25 20.76 37.61
CA PRO A 91 54.45 21.09 36.19
C PRO A 91 55.93 21.21 35.75
N ASP A 92 56.77 21.79 36.60
CA ASP A 92 58.21 21.98 36.39
C ASP A 92 59.01 20.66 36.44
N ALA A 93 58.48 19.63 37.08
CA ALA A 93 59.10 18.32 37.19
C ALA A 93 58.64 17.32 36.11
N ARG A 94 57.67 17.69 35.26
CA ARG A 94 57.11 16.77 34.24
C ARG A 94 58.06 16.54 33.08
N GLN A 95 58.61 17.61 32.50
CA GLN A 95 59.40 17.53 31.27
C GLN A 95 60.72 16.77 31.50
N GLY A 96 60.99 15.75 30.67
CA GLY A 96 62.22 14.95 30.76
C GLY A 96 62.31 14.02 31.97
N SER A 97 61.21 13.83 32.71
CA SER A 97 61.15 12.87 33.81
C SER A 97 60.97 11.44 33.31
N TYR A 98 61.48 10.46 34.05
CA TYR A 98 61.24 9.04 33.77
C TYR A 98 59.74 8.70 33.71
N LEU A 99 58.92 9.37 34.53
CA LEU A 99 57.45 9.19 34.50
C LEU A 99 56.82 9.74 33.23
N ALA A 100 57.41 10.77 32.60
CA ALA A 100 56.94 11.26 31.31
C ALA A 100 57.15 10.23 30.20
N ASP A 101 58.33 9.57 30.17
CA ASP A 101 58.61 8.52 29.19
C ASP A 101 57.64 7.34 29.37
N ARG A 102 57.40 6.90 30.62
CA ARG A 102 56.47 5.82 30.96
C ARG A 102 55.01 6.14 30.59
N ALA A 103 54.56 7.34 30.91
CA ALA A 103 53.22 7.78 30.54
C ALA A 103 53.07 7.86 29.01
N GLY A 104 54.07 8.40 28.31
CA GLY A 104 54.10 8.46 26.85
C GLY A 104 54.00 7.07 26.19
N GLU A 105 54.83 6.12 26.63
CA GLU A 105 54.76 4.72 26.18
C GLU A 105 53.39 4.08 26.45
N THR A 106 52.76 4.43 27.58
CA THR A 106 51.42 3.95 27.93
C THR A 106 50.38 4.51 26.96
N LEU A 107 50.36 5.82 26.71
CA LEU A 107 49.42 6.45 25.77
C LEU A 107 49.59 5.91 24.35
N GLU A 108 50.82 5.72 23.91
CA GLU A 108 51.14 5.09 22.63
C GLU A 108 50.62 3.65 22.55
N THR A 109 50.78 2.87 23.62
CA THR A 109 50.26 1.50 23.69
C THR A 109 48.73 1.48 23.63
N LEU A 110 48.05 2.40 24.33
CA LEU A 110 46.60 2.53 24.29
C LEU A 110 46.11 2.90 22.89
N ARG A 111 46.71 3.91 22.25
CA ARG A 111 46.39 4.29 20.86
C ARG A 111 46.54 3.10 19.91
N ASN A 112 47.59 2.30 20.09
CA ASN A 112 47.89 1.16 19.24
C ASN A 112 46.91 -0.02 19.39
N GLN A 113 46.01 -0.02 20.38
CA GLN A 113 44.99 -1.06 20.53
C GLN A 113 43.97 -1.02 19.39
N ASP A 114 43.62 0.17 18.91
CA ASP A 114 42.74 0.38 17.77
C ASP A 114 43.13 1.64 17.00
N LEU A 115 44.15 1.49 16.14
CA LEU A 115 44.64 2.56 15.26
C LEU A 115 43.62 3.05 14.23
N THR A 116 42.51 2.33 14.06
CA THR A 116 41.47 2.70 13.09
C THR A 116 40.40 3.57 13.72
N ALA A 117 40.04 3.29 14.97
CA ALA A 117 39.06 4.08 15.71
C ALA A 117 39.71 5.25 16.46
N ILE A 118 40.89 5.07 17.05
CA ILE A 118 41.52 6.03 17.94
C ILE A 118 42.65 6.78 17.22
N SER A 119 42.50 8.09 17.09
CA SER A 119 43.51 8.93 16.44
C SER A 119 44.55 9.46 17.41
N SER A 120 44.17 9.79 18.65
CA SER A 120 45.14 10.25 19.65
C SER A 120 44.69 10.03 21.10
N TYR A 121 45.68 9.99 22.00
CA TYR A 121 45.50 10.16 23.43
C TYR A 121 46.26 11.39 23.93
N ALA A 122 45.66 12.10 24.89
CA ALA A 122 46.26 13.25 25.53
C ALA A 122 45.98 13.31 27.03
N LEU A 123 46.90 13.95 27.75
CA LEU A 123 46.77 14.31 29.14
C LEU A 123 46.67 15.84 29.25
N LEU A 124 45.56 16.29 29.82
CA LEU A 124 45.28 17.70 30.07
C LEU A 124 45.45 17.97 31.57
N ASP A 125 46.17 19.03 31.93
CA ASP A 125 46.33 19.42 33.34
C ASP A 125 45.07 20.06 33.92
N HIS A 126 45.11 20.44 35.21
CA HIS A 126 43.99 21.10 35.89
C HIS A 126 43.52 22.43 35.28
N HIS A 127 44.31 23.05 34.40
CA HIS A 127 43.92 24.26 33.67
C HIS A 127 43.42 23.94 32.26
N GLY A 128 43.44 22.68 31.84
CA GLY A 128 43.09 22.27 30.47
C GLY A 128 44.22 22.45 29.48
N GLN A 129 45.46 22.65 29.93
CA GLN A 129 46.61 22.68 29.04
C GLN A 129 47.03 21.25 28.68
N ASN A 130 47.22 20.99 27.39
CA ASN A 130 47.72 19.71 26.90
C ASN A 130 49.19 19.54 27.29
N VAL A 131 49.49 18.63 28.22
CA VAL A 131 50.83 18.41 28.75
C VAL A 131 51.53 17.19 28.16
N MET A 132 50.78 16.33 27.47
CA MET A 132 51.30 15.17 26.75
C MET A 132 50.25 14.71 25.74
N ASP A 133 50.67 14.46 24.51
CA ASP A 133 49.80 13.97 23.44
C ASP A 133 50.60 13.03 22.53
N THR A 134 49.96 11.96 22.08
CA THR A 134 50.49 11.07 21.02
C THR A 134 50.61 11.78 19.65
N ILE A 135 49.97 12.94 19.48
CA ILE A 135 50.15 13.88 18.37
C ILE A 135 50.97 15.08 18.87
N THR A 136 52.29 15.04 18.62
CA THR A 136 53.23 16.04 19.13
C THR A 136 52.86 17.51 18.85
N PRO A 137 52.29 17.87 17.68
CA PRO A 137 51.87 19.25 17.42
C PRO A 137 50.82 19.83 18.38
N ASP A 138 50.04 19.00 19.08
CA ASP A 138 48.98 19.46 19.99
C ASP A 138 49.49 19.72 21.42
N ILE A 139 50.72 19.28 21.75
CA ILE A 139 51.32 19.50 23.07
C ILE A 139 51.48 21.00 23.34
N GLY A 140 50.98 21.45 24.48
CA GLY A 140 51.00 22.85 24.95
C GLY A 140 49.75 23.65 24.59
N ARG A 141 48.85 23.11 23.77
CA ARG A 141 47.58 23.74 23.38
C ARG A 141 46.66 23.93 24.60
N ASP A 142 45.97 25.06 24.64
CA ASP A 142 44.91 25.32 25.61
C ASP A 142 43.59 24.68 25.12
N GLU A 143 43.09 23.72 25.87
CA GLU A 143 41.85 23.00 25.62
C GLU A 143 40.81 23.21 26.73
N SER A 144 41.03 24.20 27.60
CA SER A 144 40.18 24.51 28.76
C SER A 144 38.72 24.79 28.43
N ARG A 145 38.46 25.25 27.20
CA ARG A 145 37.12 25.57 26.68
C ARG A 145 36.44 24.42 25.94
N GLN A 146 37.15 23.32 25.71
CA GLN A 146 36.57 22.16 25.03
C GLN A 146 35.75 21.32 26.02
N ASP A 147 34.60 20.81 25.58
CA ASP A 147 33.75 19.96 26.42
C ASP A 147 34.48 18.69 26.90
N CYS A 148 35.38 18.15 26.06
CA CYS A 148 36.29 17.05 26.37
C CYS A 148 37.15 17.26 27.62
N PHE A 149 37.38 18.51 28.02
CA PHE A 149 38.07 18.84 29.26
C PHE A 149 37.08 19.30 30.33
N PHE A 150 36.27 20.28 29.98
CA PHE A 150 35.42 21.00 30.93
C PHE A 150 34.41 20.07 31.61
N LYS A 151 33.74 19.20 30.86
CA LYS A 151 32.71 18.28 31.39
C LYS A 151 33.28 17.26 32.37
N PRO A 152 34.31 16.45 32.03
CA PRO A 152 34.83 15.46 32.97
C PRO A 152 35.51 16.11 34.18
N PHE A 153 36.19 17.26 34.00
CA PHE A 153 36.83 17.96 35.11
C PHE A 153 35.82 18.50 36.13
N THR A 154 34.72 19.08 35.66
CA THR A 154 33.70 19.69 36.54
C THR A 154 32.73 18.68 37.14
N THR A 155 32.32 17.66 36.37
CA THR A 155 31.37 16.64 36.83
C THR A 155 32.04 15.51 37.61
N GLY A 156 33.34 15.28 37.37
CA GLY A 156 34.07 14.16 37.94
C GLY A 156 33.71 12.79 37.36
N LEU A 157 32.97 12.76 36.24
CA LEU A 157 32.53 11.56 35.53
C LEU A 157 33.15 11.50 34.13
N PRO A 158 33.25 10.29 33.52
CA PRO A 158 33.61 10.17 32.11
C PRO A 158 32.60 10.88 31.21
N TYR A 159 33.06 11.33 30.05
CA TYR A 159 32.26 12.12 29.11
C TYR A 159 32.62 11.80 27.65
N MET A 160 31.59 11.78 26.80
CA MET A 160 31.71 11.71 25.35
C MET A 160 31.31 13.05 24.75
N SER A 161 32.15 13.64 23.90
CA SER A 161 31.79 14.86 23.19
C SER A 161 30.85 14.59 22.02
N PRO A 162 30.15 15.62 21.55
CA PRO A 162 29.61 15.64 20.20
C PRO A 162 30.71 15.60 19.12
N ILE A 163 30.29 15.63 17.85
CA ILE A 163 31.20 15.61 16.70
C ILE A 163 31.85 16.98 16.47
N HIS A 164 33.18 17.00 16.34
CA HIS A 164 33.99 18.18 16.08
C HIS A 164 34.77 18.05 14.76
N PHE A 165 35.11 19.19 14.19
CA PHE A 165 35.91 19.32 12.97
C PHE A 165 37.24 20.00 13.30
N SER A 166 38.34 19.35 12.94
CA SER A 166 39.68 19.90 13.15
C SER A 166 40.02 20.93 12.07
N ASP A 167 40.32 22.16 12.48
CA ASP A 167 40.77 23.23 11.58
C ASP A 167 42.15 22.96 10.95
N SER A 168 42.99 22.17 11.62
CA SER A 168 44.40 21.97 11.25
C SER A 168 44.64 20.74 10.39
N VAL A 169 43.88 19.66 10.61
CA VAL A 169 44.12 18.34 9.99
C VAL A 169 42.95 17.89 9.09
N GLY A 170 41.82 18.60 9.10
CA GLY A 170 40.63 18.22 8.34
C GLY A 170 39.99 16.91 8.83
N GLU A 171 40.37 16.46 10.03
CA GLU A 171 39.84 15.28 10.67
C GLU A 171 38.49 15.59 11.32
N VAL A 172 37.53 14.66 11.18
CA VAL A 172 36.25 14.71 11.88
C VAL A 172 36.29 13.69 13.00
N TYR A 173 36.14 14.17 14.23
CA TYR A 173 36.39 13.39 15.42
C TYR A 173 35.37 13.67 16.52
N PHE A 174 35.34 12.80 17.50
CA PHE A 174 34.73 13.04 18.80
C PHE A 174 35.69 12.52 19.86
N CYS A 175 35.45 12.83 21.12
CA CYS A 175 36.33 12.39 22.19
C CYS A 175 35.60 11.56 23.23
N PHE A 176 36.31 10.61 23.82
CA PHE A 176 36.01 10.10 25.15
C PHE A 176 37.03 10.69 26.12
N SER A 177 36.57 11.04 27.31
CA SER A 177 37.40 11.73 28.29
C SER A 177 37.03 11.34 29.70
N SER A 178 38.01 11.34 30.61
CA SER A 178 37.80 10.95 32.01
C SER A 178 38.75 11.68 32.94
N PRO A 179 38.30 12.09 34.14
CA PRO A 179 39.18 12.76 35.10
C PRO A 179 40.25 11.80 35.63
N VAL A 180 41.50 12.25 35.59
CA VAL A 180 42.62 11.57 36.25
C VAL A 180 42.64 12.01 37.70
N ARG A 181 42.68 11.04 38.61
CA ARG A 181 42.69 11.28 40.06
C ARG A 181 44.01 10.86 40.67
N ASN A 182 44.49 11.60 41.67
CA ASN A 182 45.61 11.17 42.50
C ASN A 182 45.17 10.09 43.52
N GLU A 183 46.12 9.58 44.31
CA GLU A 183 45.88 8.57 45.35
C GLU A 183 44.86 9.00 46.43
N VAL A 184 44.68 10.31 46.62
CA VAL A 184 43.73 10.91 47.58
C VAL A 184 42.35 11.11 46.94
N GLY A 185 42.18 10.78 45.65
CA GLY A 185 40.93 10.88 44.90
C GLY A 185 40.65 12.27 44.31
N GLN A 186 41.56 13.23 44.43
CA GLN A 186 41.44 14.57 43.86
C GLN A 186 41.71 14.54 42.36
N ILE A 187 40.92 15.30 41.58
CA ILE A 187 41.12 15.42 40.13
C ILE A 187 42.36 16.28 39.88
N VAL A 188 43.36 15.71 39.20
CA VAL A 188 44.63 16.37 38.87
C VAL A 188 44.75 16.74 37.39
N GLY A 189 43.80 16.27 36.58
CA GLY A 189 43.72 16.53 35.15
C GLY A 189 42.67 15.65 34.46
N VAL A 190 42.74 15.54 33.14
CA VAL A 190 41.83 14.75 32.31
C VAL A 190 42.64 13.93 31.32
N LEU A 191 42.30 12.64 31.17
CA LEU A 191 42.73 11.80 30.06
C LEU A 191 41.68 11.95 28.95
N ARG A 192 42.12 12.25 27.73
CA ARG A 192 41.29 12.42 26.54
C ARG A 192 41.76 11.48 25.44
N ALA A 193 40.84 10.77 24.82
CA ALA A 193 41.05 9.99 23.61
C ALA A 193 40.23 10.60 22.47
N HIS A 194 40.87 10.89 21.32
CA HIS A 194 40.18 11.26 20.09
C HIS A 194 39.84 10.02 19.27
N TYR A 195 38.60 9.97 18.82
CA TYR A 195 38.05 8.91 17.99
C TYR A 195 37.67 9.47 16.62
N SER A 196 38.05 8.75 15.58
CA SER A 196 37.57 9.02 14.22
C SER A 196 36.08 8.73 14.12
N VAL A 197 35.32 9.63 13.49
CA VAL A 197 33.89 9.39 13.20
C VAL A 197 33.66 8.13 12.35
N ALA A 198 34.67 7.64 11.61
CA ALA A 198 34.57 6.44 10.80
C ALA A 198 34.07 5.21 11.57
N ILE A 199 34.34 5.12 12.88
CA ILE A 199 33.83 4.01 13.71
C ILE A 199 32.30 4.01 13.80
N LEU A 200 31.67 5.19 13.88
CA LEU A 200 30.21 5.33 13.92
C LEU A 200 29.60 4.97 12.56
N GLN A 201 30.26 5.38 11.46
CA GLN A 201 29.88 4.96 10.11
C GLN A 201 29.88 3.43 9.99
N ASN A 202 30.93 2.77 10.47
CA ASN A 202 31.02 1.31 10.42
C ASN A 202 29.88 0.64 11.19
N LEU A 203 29.64 1.05 12.45
CA LEU A 203 28.55 0.52 13.27
C LEU A 203 27.16 0.67 12.61
N VAL A 204 26.93 1.80 11.93
CA VAL A 204 25.68 2.05 11.21
C VAL A 204 25.60 1.18 9.95
N THR A 205 26.68 1.03 9.18
CA THR A 205 26.69 0.18 7.97
C THR A 205 26.58 -1.31 8.26
N GLU A 206 27.09 -1.79 9.40
CA GLU A 206 26.92 -3.19 9.83
C GLU A 206 25.46 -3.57 10.07
N SER A 207 24.61 -2.57 10.33
CA SER A 207 23.19 -2.78 10.51
C SER A 207 22.43 -3.00 9.19
N ARG A 208 23.06 -2.86 8.03
CA ARG A 208 22.40 -2.95 6.72
C ARG A 208 21.62 -4.24 6.52
N GLY A 209 20.42 -4.12 5.96
CA GLY A 209 19.59 -5.26 5.60
C GLY A 209 18.84 -5.91 6.76
N LEU A 210 18.96 -5.41 8.00
CA LEU A 210 18.29 -5.99 9.16
C LEU A 210 16.76 -5.91 9.07
N ALA A 211 16.20 -4.88 8.41
CA ALA A 211 14.76 -4.75 8.18
C ALA A 211 14.29 -5.37 6.86
N GLY A 212 15.18 -6.05 6.13
CA GLY A 212 14.91 -6.67 4.84
C GLY A 212 15.79 -6.11 3.73
N LYS A 213 15.54 -6.55 2.50
CA LYS A 213 16.36 -6.18 1.34
C LYS A 213 16.35 -4.67 1.14
N ASP A 214 17.52 -4.12 0.77
CA ASP A 214 17.72 -2.71 0.44
C ASP A 214 17.32 -1.77 1.59
N SER A 215 17.40 -2.25 2.84
CA SER A 215 17.18 -1.44 4.05
C SER A 215 18.50 -1.03 4.68
N PHE A 216 18.56 0.17 5.24
CA PHE A 216 19.77 0.75 5.79
C PHE A 216 19.47 1.78 6.89
N ALA A 217 20.53 2.24 7.56
CA ALA A 217 20.43 3.20 8.63
C ALA A 217 21.18 4.51 8.30
N ILE A 218 20.72 5.59 8.93
CA ILE A 218 21.30 6.92 8.92
C ILE A 218 21.34 7.41 10.36
N LEU A 219 22.48 7.94 10.79
CA LEU A 219 22.66 8.48 12.15
C LEU A 219 22.72 10.01 12.09
N PHE A 220 21.91 10.66 12.92
CA PHE A 220 21.83 12.10 13.05
C PHE A 220 22.22 12.57 14.45
N ASP A 221 22.88 13.73 14.54
CA ASP A 221 23.16 14.40 15.81
C ASP A 221 21.96 15.22 16.33
N GLU A 222 22.15 15.96 17.43
CA GLU A 222 21.09 16.77 18.06
C GLU A 222 20.62 17.98 17.24
N TYR A 223 21.34 18.33 16.17
CA TYR A 223 21.01 19.36 15.20
C TYR A 223 20.68 18.76 13.82
N ASP A 224 20.38 17.46 13.79
CA ASP A 224 20.07 16.69 12.58
C ASP A 224 21.19 16.73 11.53
N PHE A 225 22.46 16.89 11.95
CA PHE A 225 23.61 16.63 11.08
C PHE A 225 23.78 15.13 10.87
N CYS A 226 23.91 14.72 9.61
CA CYS A 226 24.16 13.34 9.25
C CYS A 226 25.58 12.91 9.65
N ILE A 227 25.72 12.13 10.72
CA ILE A 227 26.99 11.57 11.20
C ILE A 227 27.41 10.38 10.34
N ALA A 228 26.45 9.53 9.96
CA ALA A 228 26.70 8.33 9.19
C ALA A 228 25.56 8.03 8.22
N HIS A 229 25.89 7.57 7.02
CA HIS A 229 24.94 7.25 5.96
C HIS A 229 25.47 6.10 5.09
N ASP A 230 24.66 5.06 4.87
CA ASP A 230 25.10 3.86 4.15
C ASP A 230 25.17 4.04 2.60
N HIS A 231 24.22 4.78 2.01
CA HIS A 231 24.12 4.93 0.55
C HIS A 231 24.72 6.22 -0.03
N THR A 232 24.63 7.34 0.69
CA THR A 232 24.84 8.68 0.11
C THR A 232 25.89 9.46 0.91
N PRO A 233 27.20 9.22 0.66
CA PRO A 233 28.29 9.88 1.38
C PRO A 233 28.28 11.40 1.25
N GLU A 234 27.66 11.94 0.20
CA GLU A 234 27.54 13.38 -0.03
C GLU A 234 26.74 14.10 1.05
N LEU A 235 25.84 13.39 1.76
CA LEU A 235 25.02 13.94 2.84
C LEU A 235 25.75 13.97 4.19
N LEU A 236 26.89 13.31 4.32
CA LEU A 236 27.66 13.31 5.56
C LEU A 236 28.02 14.74 5.98
N PHE A 237 27.82 15.02 7.26
CA PHE A 237 28.06 16.31 7.91
C PHE A 237 27.22 17.47 7.39
N ARG A 238 26.13 17.19 6.68
CA ARG A 238 25.09 18.16 6.32
C ARG A 238 23.89 17.98 7.23
N THR A 239 23.19 19.08 7.51
CA THR A 239 21.99 19.08 8.34
C THR A 239 20.73 19.08 7.50
N VAL A 240 19.75 18.32 7.94
CA VAL A 240 18.39 18.32 7.38
C VAL A 240 17.57 19.47 7.95
N ARG A 241 17.95 19.96 9.14
CA ARG A 241 17.23 20.99 9.87
C ARG A 241 17.66 22.39 9.45
N SER A 242 16.69 23.29 9.37
CA SER A 242 16.94 24.71 9.22
C SER A 242 17.51 25.31 10.52
N LEU A 243 18.69 25.94 10.44
CA LEU A 243 19.38 26.55 11.60
C LEU A 243 19.38 28.07 11.50
N SER A 244 19.16 28.73 12.64
CA SER A 244 19.23 30.19 12.74
C SER A 244 20.68 30.69 12.62
N PRO A 245 20.90 31.95 12.21
CA PRO A 245 22.25 32.53 12.16
C PRO A 245 23.00 32.50 13.50
N ALA A 246 22.28 32.59 14.62
CA ALA A 246 22.86 32.52 15.96
C ALA A 246 23.33 31.11 16.34
N GLU A 247 22.54 30.08 15.99
CA GLU A 247 22.94 28.67 16.16
C GLU A 247 24.17 28.36 15.31
N LEU A 248 24.19 28.79 14.03
CA LEU A 248 25.34 28.61 13.15
C LEU A 248 26.61 29.30 13.68
N ALA A 249 26.49 30.50 14.24
CA ALA A 249 27.63 31.19 14.85
C ALA A 249 28.18 30.40 16.06
N THR A 250 27.29 29.94 16.94
CA THR A 250 27.65 29.16 18.13
C THR A 250 28.31 27.83 17.76
N LEU A 251 27.74 27.11 16.79
CA LEU A 251 28.31 25.84 16.30
C LEU A 251 29.68 26.05 15.65
N ARG A 252 29.87 27.15 14.92
CA ARG A 252 31.18 27.49 14.33
C ARG A 252 32.22 27.79 15.40
N GLU A 253 31.88 28.60 16.40
CA GLU A 253 32.78 28.93 17.51
C GLU A 253 33.23 27.68 18.30
N ASN A 254 32.36 26.68 18.40
CA ASN A 254 32.64 25.42 19.09
C ASN A 254 33.25 24.33 18.18
N GLY A 255 33.60 24.65 16.93
CA GLY A 255 34.19 23.69 15.99
C GLY A 255 33.25 22.53 15.62
N ARG A 256 31.94 22.76 15.64
CA ARG A 256 30.87 21.78 15.34
C ARG A 256 30.40 21.80 13.89
N LEU A 257 30.99 22.65 13.04
CA LEU A 257 30.62 22.75 11.62
C LEU A 257 31.78 22.34 10.71
N PRO A 258 31.50 21.64 9.60
CA PRO A 258 32.49 21.42 8.56
C PRO A 258 32.90 22.75 7.90
N ASN A 259 34.13 22.79 7.37
CA ASN A 259 34.64 23.93 6.63
C ASN A 259 34.11 23.96 5.19
N ILE A 260 32.78 24.09 5.04
CA ILE A 260 32.08 24.21 3.76
C ILE A 260 31.19 25.47 3.73
N PRO A 261 30.85 25.98 2.53
CA PRO A 261 29.93 27.10 2.40
C PRO A 261 28.58 26.86 3.07
N ALA A 262 27.98 27.90 3.64
CA ALA A 262 26.76 27.77 4.45
C ALA A 262 25.54 27.31 3.63
N ASP A 263 25.47 27.66 2.35
CA ASP A 263 24.47 27.19 1.39
C ASP A 263 24.57 25.69 1.12
N GLN A 264 25.74 25.10 1.34
CA GLN A 264 25.99 23.67 1.18
C GLN A 264 25.77 22.87 2.47
N LEU A 265 25.56 23.53 3.62
CA LEU A 265 25.34 22.81 4.88
C LEU A 265 23.99 22.09 4.93
N PHE A 266 23.01 22.53 4.14
CA PHE A 266 21.64 22.04 4.21
C PHE A 266 21.36 21.00 3.10
N THR A 267 20.72 19.90 3.46
CA THR A 267 20.36 18.84 2.50
C THR A 267 19.12 19.16 1.67
N HIS A 268 18.28 20.09 2.15
CA HIS A 268 17.00 20.48 1.53
C HIS A 268 15.98 19.34 1.41
N LEU A 269 15.86 18.51 2.46
CA LEU A 269 14.89 17.40 2.55
C LEU A 269 13.77 17.72 3.56
N PRO A 270 12.74 18.50 3.18
CA PRO A 270 11.73 19.01 4.12
C PRO A 270 10.85 17.93 4.73
N GLU A 271 10.58 16.85 4.01
CA GLU A 271 9.78 15.73 4.52
C GLU A 271 10.53 14.96 5.61
N LEU A 272 11.86 14.80 5.44
CA LEU A 272 12.73 14.21 6.45
C LEU A 272 12.87 15.11 7.67
N GLU A 273 13.01 16.44 7.48
CA GLU A 273 13.01 17.43 8.58
C GLU A 273 11.72 17.32 9.41
N GLN A 274 10.56 17.28 8.73
CA GLN A 274 9.26 17.16 9.37
C GLN A 274 9.09 15.82 10.09
N GLY A 275 9.59 14.72 9.52
CA GLY A 275 9.58 13.39 10.11
C GLY A 275 10.39 13.36 11.42
N LEU A 276 11.64 13.81 11.36
CA LEU A 276 12.54 13.88 12.52
C LEU A 276 11.97 14.74 13.65
N ALA A 277 11.39 15.91 13.32
CA ALA A 277 10.77 16.80 14.30
C ALA A 277 9.56 16.18 15.03
N ASN A 278 8.85 15.25 14.40
CA ASN A 278 7.65 14.62 14.97
C ASN A 278 7.88 13.23 15.58
N THR A 279 9.14 12.76 15.63
CA THR A 279 9.53 11.42 16.10
C THR A 279 8.93 11.03 17.45
N ASP A 280 8.82 11.97 18.40
CA ASP A 280 8.26 11.72 19.74
C ASP A 280 6.77 11.36 19.72
N GLN A 281 6.03 11.88 18.73
CA GLN A 281 4.59 11.62 18.59
C GLN A 281 4.32 10.43 17.69
N ASN A 282 5.05 10.35 16.59
CA ASN A 282 4.98 9.25 15.64
C ASN A 282 6.37 8.97 15.07
N PRO A 283 7.01 7.84 15.46
CA PRO A 283 8.35 7.52 14.99
C PRO A 283 8.37 7.05 13.53
N PHE A 284 7.21 6.72 12.95
CA PHE A 284 7.11 6.23 11.57
C PHE A 284 6.66 7.34 10.62
N PHE A 285 7.38 7.51 9.52
CA PHE A 285 7.03 8.47 8.48
C PHE A 285 7.55 8.02 7.12
N THR A 286 7.19 8.76 6.08
CA THR A 286 7.66 8.56 4.72
C THR A 286 8.32 9.83 4.23
N ALA A 287 9.50 9.70 3.64
CA ALA A 287 10.27 10.78 3.05
C ALA A 287 11.24 10.16 2.03
N ASP A 288 11.98 10.99 1.30
CA ASP A 288 13.15 10.56 0.53
C ASP A 288 14.41 10.69 1.42
N ALA A 289 15.27 9.68 1.46
CA ALA A 289 16.54 9.72 2.19
C ALA A 289 17.61 10.57 1.50
N ASP A 290 17.50 10.76 0.18
CA ASP A 290 18.38 11.63 -0.59
C ASP A 290 17.63 12.41 -1.68
N ALA A 291 18.27 13.47 -2.19
CA ALA A 291 17.66 14.36 -3.17
C ALA A 291 17.62 13.79 -4.61
N GLY A 292 18.08 12.54 -4.81
CA GLY A 292 18.26 11.92 -6.12
C GLY A 292 17.21 10.87 -6.48
N GLU A 293 16.66 10.17 -5.49
CA GLU A 293 15.69 9.09 -5.69
C GLU A 293 14.30 9.49 -5.18
N THR A 294 13.32 9.59 -6.09
CA THR A 294 11.90 9.73 -5.74
C THR A 294 11.27 8.35 -5.51
N GLU A 295 11.90 7.56 -4.65
CA GLU A 295 11.29 6.36 -4.11
C GLU A 295 10.76 6.74 -2.74
N ASN A 296 9.45 7.00 -2.60
CA ASN A 296 8.85 7.20 -1.28
C ASN A 296 9.30 6.07 -0.34
N GLU A 297 10.18 6.35 0.61
CA GLU A 297 10.73 5.35 1.51
C GLU A 297 9.90 5.30 2.78
N GLN A 298 9.86 4.12 3.40
CA GLN A 298 9.30 3.96 4.72
C GLN A 298 10.43 4.07 5.73
N MET A 299 10.25 4.95 6.72
CA MET A 299 11.26 5.25 7.71
C MET A 299 10.74 5.05 9.13
N VAL A 300 11.66 4.78 10.05
CA VAL A 300 11.45 4.90 11.48
C VAL A 300 12.60 5.66 12.11
N ALA A 301 12.31 6.59 13.02
CA ALA A 301 13.32 7.31 13.80
C ALA A 301 13.26 6.87 15.27
N ILE A 302 14.42 6.62 15.86
CA ILE A 302 14.57 6.27 17.29
C ILE A 302 15.70 7.12 17.87
N ARG A 303 15.46 7.72 19.04
CA ARG A 303 16.51 8.43 19.78
C ARG A 303 17.33 7.45 20.61
N LEU A 304 18.63 7.70 20.66
CA LEU A 304 19.54 7.00 21.56
C LEU A 304 19.26 7.39 23.01
N GLU A 305 19.60 6.51 23.95
CA GLU A 305 19.45 6.80 25.38
C GLU A 305 20.62 7.62 25.92
N LYS A 306 21.84 7.40 25.40
CA LYS A 306 23.08 7.99 25.95
C LYS A 306 23.41 9.35 25.38
N MET A 307 23.05 9.56 24.11
CA MET A 307 23.32 10.80 23.38
C MET A 307 22.02 11.31 22.75
N PRO A 308 21.87 12.64 22.58
CA PRO A 308 20.72 13.24 21.90
C PRO A 308 20.77 13.03 20.37
N TRP A 309 21.11 11.82 19.94
CA TRP A 309 21.25 11.41 18.55
C TRP A 309 20.04 10.60 18.13
N THR A 310 19.74 10.62 16.84
CA THR A 310 18.60 9.92 16.26
C THR A 310 19.11 8.95 15.21
N ILE A 311 18.77 7.67 15.35
CA ILE A 311 18.95 6.67 14.29
C ILE A 311 17.67 6.64 13.45
N VAL A 312 17.81 6.83 12.15
CA VAL A 312 16.73 6.65 11.17
C VAL A 312 17.02 5.39 10.38
N TYR A 313 16.05 4.49 10.33
CA TYR A 313 16.16 3.27 9.55
C TYR A 313 15.17 3.33 8.40
N VAL A 314 15.64 3.01 7.19
CA VAL A 314 14.99 3.31 5.91
C VAL A 314 14.81 2.02 5.11
N GLN A 315 13.68 1.90 4.41
CA GLN A 315 13.44 0.85 3.42
C GLN A 315 12.55 1.37 2.28
N SER A 316 12.94 1.07 1.04
CA SER A 316 12.12 1.38 -0.14
C SER A 316 10.75 0.67 -0.11
N GLN A 317 9.69 1.44 -0.36
CA GLN A 317 8.34 0.89 -0.53
C GLN A 317 8.23 -0.04 -1.74
N ALA A 318 9.02 0.18 -2.78
CA ALA A 318 9.01 -0.69 -3.95
C ALA A 318 9.44 -2.11 -3.60
N SER A 319 10.43 -2.26 -2.71
CA SER A 319 10.99 -3.54 -2.29
C SER A 319 10.01 -4.37 -1.47
N PHE A 320 9.35 -3.79 -0.45
CA PHE A 320 8.42 -4.57 0.38
C PHE A 320 7.00 -4.70 -0.21
N LEU A 321 6.58 -3.81 -1.12
CA LEU A 321 5.31 -3.92 -1.84
C LEU A 321 5.41 -4.71 -3.16
N ALA A 322 6.60 -5.18 -3.53
CA ALA A 322 6.80 -6.04 -4.71
C ALA A 322 5.84 -7.26 -4.76
N PRO A 323 5.54 -7.95 -3.63
CA PRO A 323 4.56 -9.05 -3.62
C PRO A 323 3.16 -8.61 -4.05
N VAL A 324 2.75 -7.37 -3.75
CA VAL A 324 1.46 -6.82 -4.18
C VAL A 324 1.41 -6.73 -5.70
N ARG A 325 2.48 -6.21 -6.34
CA ARG A 325 2.56 -6.09 -7.81
C ARG A 325 2.56 -7.44 -8.51
N SER A 326 3.29 -8.43 -7.99
CA SER A 326 3.29 -9.80 -8.54
C SER A 326 1.91 -10.46 -8.43
N THR A 327 1.22 -10.26 -7.31
CA THR A 327 -0.11 -10.82 -7.06
C THR A 327 -1.16 -10.24 -8.02
N LEU A 328 -1.02 -8.98 -8.45
CA LEU A 328 -1.95 -8.36 -9.41
C LEU A 328 -2.02 -9.14 -10.73
N ASN A 329 -0.90 -9.57 -11.30
CA ASN A 329 -0.91 -10.30 -12.58
C ASN A 329 -1.64 -11.64 -12.47
N THR A 330 -1.38 -12.37 -11.38
CA THR A 330 -2.05 -13.65 -11.10
C THR A 330 -3.54 -13.44 -10.86
N THR A 331 -3.91 -12.40 -10.10
CA THR A 331 -5.31 -12.02 -9.86
C THR A 331 -6.03 -11.64 -11.15
N ILE A 332 -5.40 -10.84 -12.02
CA ILE A 332 -5.96 -10.46 -13.33
C ILE A 332 -6.19 -11.71 -14.19
N LEU A 333 -5.25 -12.66 -14.21
CA LEU A 333 -5.43 -13.91 -14.94
C LEU A 333 -6.63 -14.71 -14.42
N LEU A 334 -6.76 -14.86 -13.09
CA LEU A 334 -7.91 -15.52 -12.48
C LEU A 334 -9.23 -14.79 -12.76
N VAL A 335 -9.20 -13.45 -12.78
CA VAL A 335 -10.35 -12.60 -13.14
C VAL A 335 -10.80 -12.87 -14.56
N VAL A 336 -9.87 -12.90 -15.52
CA VAL A 336 -10.18 -13.18 -16.93
C VAL A 336 -10.75 -14.57 -17.10
N ILE A 337 -10.20 -15.57 -16.41
CA ILE A 337 -10.73 -16.95 -16.43
C ILE A 337 -12.15 -17.00 -15.87
N LEU A 338 -12.39 -16.38 -14.71
CA LEU A 338 -13.72 -16.37 -14.08
C LEU A 338 -14.76 -15.61 -14.91
N ALA A 339 -14.38 -14.46 -15.47
CA ALA A 339 -15.24 -13.70 -16.38
C ALA A 339 -15.58 -14.51 -17.63
N SER A 340 -14.61 -15.22 -18.21
CA SER A 340 -14.83 -16.12 -19.35
C SER A 340 -15.80 -17.24 -18.99
N LEU A 341 -15.65 -17.85 -17.80
CA LEU A 341 -16.56 -18.88 -17.31
C LEU A 341 -17.99 -18.36 -17.15
N VAL A 342 -18.16 -17.17 -16.58
CA VAL A 342 -19.48 -16.54 -16.42
C VAL A 342 -20.12 -16.24 -17.78
N VAL A 343 -19.35 -15.75 -18.76
CA VAL A 343 -19.85 -15.54 -20.13
C VAL A 343 -20.30 -16.86 -20.75
N ILE A 344 -19.52 -17.94 -20.60
CA ILE A 344 -19.86 -19.27 -21.10
C ILE A 344 -21.17 -19.76 -20.45
N VAL A 345 -21.27 -19.72 -19.11
CA VAL A 345 -22.47 -20.13 -18.38
C VAL A 345 -23.67 -19.29 -18.76
N ALA A 346 -23.53 -17.97 -18.89
CA ALA A 346 -24.61 -17.09 -19.30
C ALA A 346 -25.07 -17.36 -20.75
N ILE A 347 -24.16 -17.68 -21.66
CA ILE A 347 -24.50 -18.10 -23.04
C ILE A 347 -25.26 -19.42 -23.03
N LEU A 348 -24.81 -20.40 -22.23
CA LEU A 348 -25.48 -21.70 -22.08
C LEU A 348 -26.88 -21.54 -21.48
N ALA A 349 -27.01 -20.79 -20.38
CA ALA A 349 -28.29 -20.49 -19.74
C ALA A 349 -29.24 -19.75 -20.70
N ALA A 350 -28.74 -18.76 -21.43
CA ALA A 350 -29.54 -18.05 -22.42
C ALA A 350 -29.99 -18.96 -23.57
N ARG A 351 -29.16 -19.92 -24.01
CA ARG A 351 -29.57 -20.93 -24.99
C ARG A 351 -30.67 -21.83 -24.42
N TRP A 352 -30.51 -22.29 -23.19
CA TRP A 352 -31.41 -23.24 -22.54
C TRP A 352 -32.77 -22.62 -22.18
N LEU A 353 -32.80 -21.36 -21.75
CA LEU A 353 -34.03 -20.67 -21.34
C LEU A 353 -34.66 -19.84 -22.47
N ALA A 354 -33.90 -18.99 -23.15
CA ALA A 354 -34.47 -18.02 -24.08
C ALA A 354 -34.86 -18.67 -25.43
N THR A 355 -34.19 -19.74 -25.85
CA THR A 355 -34.48 -20.38 -27.15
C THR A 355 -35.84 -21.08 -27.17
N PRO A 356 -36.22 -21.93 -26.19
CA PRO A 356 -37.56 -22.52 -26.15
C PRO A 356 -38.67 -21.47 -26.06
N ILE A 357 -38.47 -20.42 -25.26
CA ILE A 357 -39.43 -19.31 -25.13
C ILE A 357 -39.61 -18.57 -26.46
N ALA A 358 -38.51 -18.28 -27.17
CA ALA A 358 -38.58 -17.64 -28.48
C ALA A 358 -39.29 -18.53 -29.52
N ARG A 359 -39.09 -19.85 -29.48
CA ARG A 359 -39.82 -20.81 -30.33
C ARG A 359 -41.31 -20.81 -30.02
N LEU A 360 -41.70 -20.88 -28.75
CA LEU A 360 -43.10 -20.77 -28.32
C LEU A 360 -43.73 -19.48 -28.82
N THR A 361 -43.00 -18.37 -28.71
CA THR A 361 -43.46 -17.06 -29.21
C THR A 361 -43.68 -17.08 -30.73
N ASN A 362 -42.80 -17.72 -31.50
CA ASN A 362 -42.96 -17.86 -32.95
C ASN A 362 -44.17 -18.72 -33.33
N VAL A 363 -44.38 -19.85 -32.65
CA VAL A 363 -45.55 -20.73 -32.87
C VAL A 363 -46.84 -19.98 -32.54
N ALA A 364 -46.86 -19.22 -31.44
CA ALA A 364 -47.98 -18.34 -31.12
C ALA A 364 -48.26 -17.33 -32.24
N GLY A 365 -47.20 -16.74 -32.81
CA GLY A 365 -47.30 -15.87 -33.98
C GLY A 365 -47.96 -16.56 -35.20
N GLN A 366 -47.59 -17.80 -35.50
CA GLN A 366 -48.18 -18.59 -36.60
C GLN A 366 -49.67 -18.86 -36.38
N ILE A 367 -50.05 -19.24 -35.15
CA ILE A 367 -51.45 -19.45 -34.76
C ILE A 367 -52.25 -18.17 -34.92
N THR A 368 -51.72 -17.02 -34.47
CA THR A 368 -52.40 -15.73 -34.65
C THR A 368 -52.49 -15.29 -36.11
N ALA A 369 -51.61 -15.80 -36.99
CA ALA A 369 -51.66 -15.58 -38.42
C ALA A 369 -52.62 -16.54 -39.16
N GLY A 370 -53.27 -17.46 -38.45
CA GLY A 370 -54.28 -18.37 -38.98
C GLY A 370 -53.83 -19.83 -39.16
N ASP A 371 -52.55 -20.15 -38.91
CA ASP A 371 -52.08 -21.54 -38.95
C ASP A 371 -52.31 -22.23 -37.60
N LEU A 372 -53.49 -22.84 -37.46
CA LEU A 372 -53.88 -23.60 -36.27
C LEU A 372 -53.27 -25.00 -36.21
N THR A 373 -52.49 -25.41 -37.21
CA THR A 373 -51.80 -26.71 -37.22
C THR A 373 -50.42 -26.62 -36.58
N ALA A 374 -49.88 -25.41 -36.43
CA ALA A 374 -48.62 -25.17 -35.73
C ALA A 374 -48.68 -25.71 -34.28
N ARG A 375 -47.61 -26.38 -33.86
CA ARG A 375 -47.46 -26.96 -32.52
C ARG A 375 -46.09 -26.63 -31.94
N ALA A 376 -46.05 -26.36 -30.65
CA ALA A 376 -44.81 -26.16 -29.92
C ALA A 376 -44.13 -27.50 -29.61
N THR A 377 -42.81 -27.57 -29.75
CA THR A 377 -42.03 -28.76 -29.37
C THR A 377 -41.87 -28.83 -27.85
N VAL A 378 -42.10 -30.02 -27.28
CA VAL A 378 -41.92 -30.28 -25.84
C VAL A 378 -40.57 -30.96 -25.64
N ASP A 379 -39.51 -30.15 -25.55
CA ASP A 379 -38.12 -30.63 -25.52
C ASP A 379 -37.59 -30.84 -24.08
N THR A 380 -38.27 -30.30 -23.07
CA THR A 380 -37.85 -30.32 -21.66
C THR A 380 -38.97 -30.82 -20.74
N ARG A 381 -38.63 -31.30 -19.53
CA ARG A 381 -39.58 -31.76 -18.49
C ARG A 381 -39.73 -30.75 -17.34
N ASP A 382 -39.32 -29.52 -17.56
CA ASP A 382 -39.35 -28.42 -16.60
C ASP A 382 -40.60 -27.54 -16.80
N GLU A 383 -40.63 -26.35 -16.19
CA GLU A 383 -41.69 -25.35 -16.34
C GLU A 383 -41.93 -24.96 -17.82
N ILE A 384 -40.88 -24.96 -18.65
CA ILE A 384 -40.98 -24.61 -20.07
C ILE A 384 -41.68 -25.71 -20.85
N GLY A 385 -41.36 -26.98 -20.56
CA GLY A 385 -42.05 -28.13 -21.13
C GLY A 385 -43.54 -28.15 -20.79
N ARG A 386 -43.87 -27.94 -19.51
CA ARG A 386 -45.26 -27.82 -19.04
C ARG A 386 -46.01 -26.68 -19.72
N LEU A 387 -45.35 -25.55 -19.97
CA LEU A 387 -45.93 -24.43 -20.70
C LEU A 387 -46.22 -24.80 -22.17
N ALA A 388 -45.31 -25.51 -22.83
CA ALA A 388 -45.49 -25.97 -24.21
C ALA A 388 -46.67 -26.97 -24.34
N GLU A 389 -46.81 -27.89 -23.38
CA GLU A 389 -47.94 -28.83 -23.31
C GLU A 389 -49.28 -28.11 -23.12
N ALA A 390 -49.33 -27.17 -22.17
CA ALA A 390 -50.52 -26.35 -21.93
C ALA A 390 -50.90 -25.53 -23.16
N PHE A 391 -49.90 -24.96 -23.84
CA PHE A 391 -50.07 -24.20 -25.07
C PHE A 391 -50.66 -25.06 -26.21
N ASN A 392 -50.09 -26.25 -26.45
CA ASN A 392 -50.60 -27.19 -27.47
C ASN A 392 -52.03 -27.67 -27.17
N SER A 393 -52.36 -27.87 -25.90
CA SER A 393 -53.71 -28.25 -25.46
C SER A 393 -54.72 -27.14 -25.79
N MET A 394 -54.36 -25.89 -25.53
CA MET A 394 -55.16 -24.72 -25.88
C MET A 394 -55.37 -24.59 -27.40
N THR A 395 -54.32 -24.76 -28.21
CA THR A 395 -54.43 -24.72 -29.68
C THR A 395 -55.33 -25.84 -30.22
N THR A 396 -55.27 -27.03 -29.62
CA THR A 396 -56.12 -28.16 -29.99
C THR A 396 -57.59 -27.87 -29.70
N GLN A 397 -57.91 -27.32 -28.52
CA GLN A 397 -59.27 -26.90 -28.18
C GLN A 397 -59.78 -25.79 -29.11
N LEU A 398 -58.93 -24.82 -29.47
CA LEU A 398 -59.26 -23.76 -30.41
C LEU A 398 -59.59 -24.33 -31.80
N GLN A 399 -58.76 -25.24 -32.32
CA GLN A 399 -58.98 -25.90 -33.60
C GLN A 399 -60.28 -26.72 -33.61
N GLN A 400 -60.56 -27.48 -32.55
CA GLN A 400 -61.80 -28.25 -32.42
C GLN A 400 -63.03 -27.34 -32.36
N THR A 401 -62.91 -26.20 -31.67
CA THR A 401 -63.99 -25.21 -31.59
C THR A 401 -64.28 -24.59 -32.95
N LEU A 402 -63.26 -24.28 -33.75
CA LEU A 402 -63.43 -23.75 -35.09
C LEU A 402 -64.00 -24.78 -36.08
N ILE A 403 -63.53 -26.03 -36.05
CA ILE A 403 -64.12 -27.12 -36.85
C ILE A 403 -65.59 -27.33 -36.45
N GLY A 404 -65.89 -27.33 -35.14
CA GLY A 404 -67.26 -27.45 -34.65
C GLY A 404 -68.14 -26.29 -35.10
N LEU A 405 -67.61 -25.06 -35.12
CA LEU A 405 -68.32 -23.89 -35.65
C LEU A 405 -68.56 -23.99 -37.15
N GLU A 406 -67.57 -24.43 -37.94
CA GLU A 406 -67.73 -24.65 -39.39
C GLU A 406 -68.77 -25.71 -39.69
N GLN A 407 -68.76 -26.84 -38.98
CA GLN A 407 -69.78 -27.88 -39.11
C GLN A 407 -71.17 -27.34 -38.74
N ARG A 408 -71.29 -26.58 -37.65
CA ARG A 408 -72.56 -25.95 -37.27
C ARG A 408 -73.04 -24.96 -38.32
N ASN A 409 -72.12 -24.21 -38.94
CA ASN A 409 -72.43 -23.24 -39.97
C ASN A 409 -72.87 -23.93 -41.27
N GLN A 410 -72.23 -25.05 -41.65
CA GLN A 410 -72.68 -25.90 -42.76
C GLN A 410 -74.05 -26.51 -42.49
N GLU A 411 -74.28 -27.06 -41.30
CA GLU A 411 -75.58 -27.61 -40.91
C GLU A 411 -76.68 -26.54 -40.95
N LEU A 412 -76.38 -25.31 -40.50
CA LEU A 412 -77.29 -24.17 -40.62
C LEU A 412 -77.54 -23.78 -42.09
N GLN A 413 -76.52 -23.82 -42.96
CA GLN A 413 -76.67 -23.55 -44.39
C GLN A 413 -77.53 -24.61 -45.08
N ASP A 414 -77.33 -25.89 -44.77
CA ASP A 414 -78.13 -27.00 -45.29
C ASP A 414 -79.59 -26.86 -44.83
N GLN A 415 -79.82 -26.53 -43.56
CA GLN A 415 -81.16 -26.24 -43.03
C GLN A 415 -81.83 -25.07 -43.72
N ILE A 416 -81.09 -23.98 -44.01
CA ILE A 416 -81.61 -22.85 -44.78
C ILE A 416 -82.02 -23.31 -46.18
N TYR A 417 -81.18 -24.10 -46.86
CA TYR A 417 -81.46 -24.62 -48.19
C TYR A 417 -82.69 -25.55 -48.23
N GLU A 418 -82.81 -26.46 -47.27
CA GLU A 418 -83.99 -27.32 -47.13
C GLU A 418 -85.26 -26.51 -46.88
N ARG A 419 -85.16 -25.48 -46.02
CA ARG A 419 -86.28 -24.58 -45.72
C ARG A 419 -86.71 -23.79 -46.96
N GLU A 420 -85.78 -23.24 -47.73
CA GLU A 420 -86.10 -22.54 -48.98
C GLU A 420 -86.80 -23.45 -50.00
N ARG A 421 -86.34 -24.70 -50.14
CA ARG A 421 -87.02 -25.70 -51.00
C ARG A 421 -88.42 -26.03 -50.52
N ALA A 422 -88.60 -26.22 -49.20
CA ALA A 422 -89.91 -26.48 -48.63
C ALA A 422 -90.87 -25.29 -48.81
N GLU A 423 -90.38 -24.05 -48.64
CA GLU A 423 -91.16 -22.83 -48.89
C GLU A 423 -91.53 -22.69 -50.37
N ALA A 424 -90.61 -22.97 -51.30
CA ALA A 424 -90.91 -22.98 -52.74
C ALA A 424 -91.94 -24.06 -53.14
N ALA A 425 -91.82 -25.27 -52.58
CA ALA A 425 -92.78 -26.35 -52.80
C ALA A 425 -94.16 -26.03 -52.20
N LEU A 426 -94.18 -25.38 -51.02
CA LEU A 426 -95.41 -24.91 -50.39
C LEU A 426 -96.07 -23.81 -51.21
N GLN A 427 -95.28 -22.87 -51.76
CA GLN A 427 -95.79 -21.81 -52.63
C GLN A 427 -96.40 -22.39 -53.91
N LEU A 428 -95.73 -23.35 -54.55
CA LEU A 428 -96.27 -24.09 -55.70
C LEU A 428 -97.54 -24.87 -55.35
N ALA A 429 -97.57 -25.54 -54.19
CA ALA A 429 -98.76 -26.26 -53.73
C ALA A 429 -99.92 -25.31 -53.41
N LYS A 430 -99.63 -24.13 -52.87
CA LYS A 430 -100.61 -23.08 -52.60
C LYS A 430 -101.16 -22.50 -53.90
N GLU A 431 -100.30 -22.17 -54.87
CA GLU A 431 -100.74 -21.73 -56.21
C GLU A 431 -101.59 -22.82 -56.90
N ALA A 432 -101.19 -24.09 -56.81
CA ALA A 432 -101.97 -25.21 -57.33
C ALA A 432 -103.32 -25.36 -56.63
N ALA A 433 -103.38 -25.19 -55.30
CA ALA A 433 -104.61 -25.24 -54.53
C ALA A 433 -105.52 -24.03 -54.81
N GLU A 434 -104.98 -22.82 -54.95
CA GLU A 434 -105.71 -21.62 -55.33
C GLU A 434 -106.26 -21.76 -56.76
N ASN A 435 -105.47 -22.28 -57.70
CA ASN A 435 -105.92 -22.60 -59.06
C ASN A 435 -107.02 -23.67 -59.05
N ALA A 436 -106.88 -24.73 -58.25
CA ALA A 436 -107.89 -25.77 -58.11
C ALA A 436 -109.18 -25.23 -57.46
N ASN A 437 -109.07 -24.33 -56.48
CA ASN A 437 -110.21 -23.70 -55.83
C ASN A 437 -110.90 -22.69 -56.76
N HIS A 438 -110.14 -21.95 -57.56
CA HIS A 438 -110.68 -21.10 -58.64
C HIS A 438 -111.40 -21.94 -59.70
N ALA A 439 -110.80 -23.06 -60.14
CA ALA A 439 -111.41 -23.98 -61.10
C ALA A 439 -112.70 -24.60 -60.56
N LYS A 440 -112.72 -25.01 -59.28
CA LYS A 440 -113.93 -25.48 -58.59
C LYS A 440 -114.99 -24.38 -58.48
N SER A 441 -114.60 -23.14 -58.21
CA SER A 441 -115.53 -22.00 -58.13
C SER A 441 -116.13 -21.66 -59.50
N GLN A 442 -115.34 -21.73 -60.58
CA GLN A 442 -115.84 -21.61 -61.96
C GLN A 442 -116.78 -22.77 -62.34
N PHE A 443 -116.44 -24.00 -61.97
CA PHE A 443 -117.29 -25.18 -62.22
C PHE A 443 -118.61 -25.13 -61.45
N LEU A 444 -118.60 -24.72 -60.18
CA LEU A 444 -119.83 -24.53 -59.40
C LEU A 444 -120.67 -23.36 -59.92
N ALA A 445 -120.03 -22.30 -60.43
CA ALA A 445 -120.74 -21.20 -61.09
C ALA A 445 -121.38 -21.63 -62.42
N SER A 446 -120.74 -22.52 -63.21
CA SER A 446 -121.34 -23.05 -64.44
C SER A 446 -122.45 -24.07 -64.16
N MET A 447 -122.29 -24.93 -63.14
CA MET A 447 -123.31 -25.92 -62.75
C MET A 447 -124.55 -25.29 -62.11
N SER A 448 -124.41 -24.16 -61.40
CA SER A 448 -125.56 -23.44 -60.84
C SER A 448 -126.46 -22.81 -61.92
N HIS A 449 -125.98 -22.64 -63.15
CA HIS A 449 -126.77 -22.04 -64.22
C HIS A 449 -127.62 -23.06 -64.98
N GLU A 450 -127.35 -24.37 -64.87
CA GLU A 450 -128.09 -25.41 -65.60
C GLU A 450 -129.20 -26.11 -64.81
N LEU A 451 -129.26 -25.96 -63.49
CA LEU A 451 -130.29 -26.58 -62.65
C LEU A 451 -131.40 -25.61 -62.21
N ARG A 452 -131.60 -24.52 -62.96
CA ARG A 452 -132.66 -23.54 -62.70
C ARG A 452 -133.96 -23.89 -63.40
#